data_AF-A0A8H3WMU1-F1
#
_entry.id   AF-A0A8H3WMU1-F1
#
_cell.length_a   1.000
_cell.length_b   1.000
_cell.length_c   1.000
_cell.angle_alpha   90.00
_cell.angle_beta   90.00
_cell.angle_gamma   90.00
#
_symmetry.space_group_name_H-M   'P 1'
#
loop_
_entity.id
_entity.type
_entity.pdbx_description
1 polymer ?
#
loop_
_entity_poly.entity_id
_entity_poly.type
_entity_poly.pdbx_seq_one_letter_code
_entity_poly.pdbx_strand_id
1 'polypeptide(L)'
;LHLECPMMGLPAQEKRLRRRLCWAVFIQDKFLSLHTGRPPYIRNDEWDVGELDNFDFLPWNETHASKASPFRDLARLSLIAERLQADLYSLKSCQKLAENLPDSIQAARPIFDALHQWRASVPIPETFPESRISLNENQDPYPACISLAYLSLVAYTWRALLRPTVRSAPAPQIIDVDAEPQTFPDTGFLFQDLSWNFSDFPELELQLEDGASDSSATINELYQAAQTWAEALVKFTVCLTSSDFGQFWYSWSKFSLVVTSNFPMLLLVQAPSSESGVRARELLERWRQVVKDHAKVSPLFLLAATEPGQVFEAGIAETFCLPSHVQLIL
;
A
#
# COMPACT_ATOMS: atom_id res chain seq x y z
N LEU A 1 8.98 -26.63 0.54
CA LEU A 1 8.23 -26.11 -0.62
C LEU A 1 9.10 -25.19 -1.49
N HIS A 2 9.96 -24.35 -0.91
CA HIS A 2 10.73 -23.29 -1.59
C HIS A 2 11.89 -23.71 -2.52
N LEU A 3 11.95 -24.99 -2.92
CA LEU A 3 13.00 -25.51 -3.81
C LEU A 3 12.40 -26.00 -5.12
N GLU A 4 13.02 -25.59 -6.23
CA GLU A 4 12.74 -26.15 -7.53
C GLU A 4 13.13 -27.62 -7.59
N CYS A 5 12.30 -28.43 -8.25
CA CYS A 5 12.46 -29.87 -8.27
C CYS A 5 12.43 -30.45 -9.69
N PRO A 6 13.31 -30.01 -10.59
CA PRO A 6 13.37 -30.54 -11.95
C PRO A 6 13.77 -32.03 -11.95
N MET A 7 14.71 -32.42 -11.09
CA MET A 7 15.31 -33.78 -11.05
C MET A 7 14.56 -34.79 -10.19
N MET A 8 13.49 -34.39 -9.50
CA MET A 8 12.70 -35.36 -8.74
C MET A 8 11.92 -36.27 -9.71
N GLY A 9 11.86 -37.57 -9.43
CA GLY A 9 11.12 -38.57 -10.21
C GLY A 9 9.59 -38.43 -10.17
N LEU A 10 9.08 -37.23 -9.89
CA LEU A 10 7.67 -36.92 -9.83
C LEU A 10 7.06 -36.78 -11.23
N PRO A 11 5.79 -37.18 -11.42
CA PRO A 11 5.04 -36.87 -12.63
C PRO A 11 5.02 -35.37 -12.93
N ALA A 12 5.02 -35.01 -14.21
CA ALA A 12 5.02 -33.61 -14.65
C ALA A 12 3.85 -32.79 -14.05
N GLN A 13 2.69 -33.42 -13.88
CA GLN A 13 1.54 -32.78 -13.28
C GLN A 13 1.74 -32.42 -11.81
N GLU A 14 2.34 -33.29 -11.01
CA GLU A 14 2.64 -33.01 -9.60
C GLU A 14 3.69 -31.90 -9.48
N LYS A 15 4.67 -31.88 -10.39
CA LYS A 15 5.64 -30.78 -10.49
C LYS A 15 4.92 -29.44 -10.76
N ARG A 16 4.00 -29.39 -11.72
CA ARG A 16 3.20 -28.19 -12.02
C ARG A 16 2.32 -27.76 -10.85
N LEU A 17 1.62 -28.70 -10.21
CA LEU A 17 0.80 -28.42 -9.03
C LEU A 17 1.65 -27.84 -7.90
N ARG A 18 2.82 -28.43 -7.64
CA ARG A 18 3.74 -27.94 -6.63
C ARG A 18 4.21 -26.52 -6.93
N ARG A 19 4.57 -26.18 -8.18
CA ARG A 19 4.93 -24.80 -8.56
C ARG A 19 3.80 -23.83 -8.27
N ARG A 20 2.57 -24.15 -8.68
CA ARG A 20 1.39 -23.32 -8.38
C ARG A 20 1.17 -23.14 -6.86
N LEU A 21 1.32 -24.20 -6.08
CA LEU A 21 1.20 -24.13 -4.61
C LEU A 21 2.31 -23.29 -3.98
N CYS A 22 3.55 -23.40 -4.45
CA CYS A 22 4.65 -22.57 -3.97
C CYS A 22 4.33 -21.09 -4.21
N TRP A 23 3.91 -20.76 -5.42
CA TRP A 23 3.52 -19.39 -5.77
C TRP A 23 2.29 -18.90 -4.98
N ALA A 24 1.34 -19.77 -4.64
CA ALA A 24 0.21 -19.39 -3.79
C ALA A 24 0.68 -18.96 -2.39
N VAL A 25 1.64 -19.70 -1.81
CA VAL A 25 2.25 -19.35 -0.53
C VAL A 25 3.06 -18.06 -0.65
N PHE A 26 3.81 -17.88 -1.73
CA PHE A 26 4.57 -16.65 -1.98
C PHE A 26 3.66 -15.42 -2.09
N ILE A 27 2.61 -15.48 -2.90
CA ILE A 27 1.60 -14.42 -3.03
C ILE A 27 1.01 -14.08 -1.67
N GLN A 28 0.59 -15.10 -0.91
CA GLN A 28 0.01 -14.91 0.42
C GLN A 28 0.98 -14.20 1.37
N ASP A 29 2.25 -14.61 1.39
CA ASP A 29 3.29 -14.00 2.22
C ASP A 29 3.52 -12.53 1.85
N LYS A 30 3.78 -12.22 0.57
CA LYS A 30 4.10 -10.84 0.12
C LYS A 30 2.96 -9.87 0.35
N PHE A 31 1.73 -10.26 0.03
CA PHE A 31 0.60 -9.39 0.28
C PHE A 31 0.31 -9.27 1.78
N LEU A 32 0.33 -10.36 2.56
CA LEU A 32 0.01 -10.25 3.99
C LEU A 32 1.07 -9.45 4.75
N SER A 33 2.36 -9.66 4.47
CA SER A 33 3.47 -8.93 5.08
C SER A 33 3.39 -7.43 4.77
N LEU A 34 3.19 -7.05 3.50
CA LEU A 34 2.97 -5.67 3.09
C LEU A 34 1.75 -5.05 3.79
N HIS A 35 0.61 -5.74 3.76
CA HIS A 35 -0.64 -5.23 4.34
C HIS A 35 -0.62 -5.07 5.86
N THR A 36 0.18 -5.88 6.55
CA THR A 36 0.30 -5.85 8.02
C THR A 36 1.50 -5.03 8.50
N GLY A 37 2.29 -4.46 7.57
CA GLY A 37 3.50 -3.70 7.90
C GLY A 37 4.61 -4.56 8.52
N ARG A 38 4.63 -5.87 8.24
CA ARG A 38 5.62 -6.81 8.78
C ARG A 38 6.63 -7.20 7.70
N PRO A 39 7.89 -7.50 8.05
CA PRO A 39 8.83 -8.09 7.09
C PRO A 39 8.26 -9.37 6.44
N PRO A 40 8.54 -9.64 5.16
CA PRO A 40 8.12 -10.88 4.50
C PRO A 40 8.84 -12.08 5.11
N TYR A 41 8.16 -13.22 5.23
CA TYR A 41 8.76 -14.45 5.76
C TYR A 41 9.62 -15.15 4.72
N ILE A 42 9.16 -15.20 3.47
CA ILE A 42 9.92 -15.81 2.38
C ILE A 42 10.85 -14.73 1.86
N ARG A 43 12.14 -14.87 2.12
CA ARG A 43 13.13 -13.94 1.58
C ARG A 43 13.51 -14.35 0.16
N ASN A 44 13.94 -13.38 -0.65
CA ASN A 44 14.35 -13.64 -2.03
C ASN A 44 15.57 -14.59 -2.13
N ASP A 45 16.46 -14.59 -1.14
CA ASP A 45 17.61 -15.49 -1.05
C ASP A 45 17.24 -16.93 -0.65
N GLU A 46 16.04 -17.16 -0.13
CA GLU A 46 15.54 -18.48 0.27
C GLU A 46 14.48 -19.01 -0.70
N TRP A 47 14.32 -18.37 -1.86
CA TRP A 47 13.34 -18.72 -2.88
C TRP A 47 14.02 -19.13 -4.18
N ASP A 48 13.82 -20.38 -4.59
CA ASP A 48 14.43 -20.96 -5.79
C ASP A 48 13.38 -21.41 -6.82
N VAL A 49 12.16 -20.85 -6.78
CA VAL A 49 11.10 -21.22 -7.74
C VAL A 49 10.95 -20.16 -8.82
N GLY A 50 11.24 -20.55 -10.06
CA GLY A 50 11.12 -19.74 -11.25
C GLY A 50 9.68 -19.34 -11.57
N GLU A 51 9.57 -18.27 -12.37
CA GLU A 51 8.30 -17.69 -12.78
C GLU A 51 7.36 -18.70 -13.44
N LEU A 52 6.07 -18.55 -13.14
CA LEU A 52 5.02 -19.38 -13.71
C LEU A 52 4.87 -19.13 -15.20
N ASP A 53 4.84 -20.19 -15.99
CA ASP A 53 4.62 -20.13 -17.43
C ASP A 53 3.23 -20.66 -17.82
N ASN A 54 2.95 -20.73 -19.12
CA ASN A 54 1.70 -21.31 -19.62
C ASN A 54 1.64 -22.84 -19.39
N PHE A 55 2.79 -23.50 -19.36
CA PHE A 55 2.88 -24.95 -19.17
C PHE A 55 2.39 -25.34 -17.79
N ASP A 56 2.67 -24.52 -16.77
CA ASP A 56 2.22 -24.70 -15.39
C ASP A 56 0.69 -24.74 -15.23
N PHE A 57 -0.11 -24.34 -16.23
CA PHE A 57 -1.58 -24.36 -16.17
C PHE A 57 -2.25 -25.31 -17.18
N LEU A 58 -1.49 -26.19 -17.83
CA LEU A 58 -2.07 -27.17 -18.74
C LEU A 58 -3.04 -28.10 -17.99
N PRO A 59 -4.31 -28.24 -18.47
CA PRO A 59 -5.26 -29.22 -17.95
C PRO A 59 -4.72 -30.65 -18.05
N TRP A 60 -5.33 -31.59 -17.30
CA TRP A 60 -4.92 -33.01 -17.31
C TRP A 60 -4.92 -33.61 -18.73
N ASN A 61 -5.84 -33.15 -19.59
CA ASN A 61 -6.15 -33.78 -20.89
C ASN A 61 -5.96 -32.87 -22.11
N GLU A 62 -5.44 -31.64 -21.97
CA GLU A 62 -5.40 -30.67 -23.07
C GLU A 62 -3.99 -30.15 -23.36
N THR A 63 -3.71 -29.93 -24.65
CA THR A 63 -2.44 -29.39 -25.17
C THR A 63 -2.44 -27.88 -25.32
N HIS A 64 -3.58 -27.21 -25.11
CA HIS A 64 -3.72 -25.77 -25.27
C HIS A 64 -3.89 -25.09 -23.91
N ALA A 65 -3.04 -24.11 -23.63
CA ALA A 65 -3.13 -23.31 -22.42
C ALA A 65 -4.40 -22.46 -22.47
N SER A 66 -5.18 -22.49 -21.38
CA SER A 66 -6.28 -21.55 -21.15
C SER A 66 -5.76 -20.11 -21.22
N LYS A 67 -6.57 -19.21 -21.80
CA LYS A 67 -6.27 -17.78 -21.94
C LYS A 67 -5.89 -17.21 -20.58
N ALA A 68 -4.69 -16.64 -20.49
CA ALA A 68 -4.14 -15.83 -19.38
C ALA A 68 -4.67 -16.21 -17.98
N SER A 69 -3.99 -17.15 -17.31
CA SER A 69 -4.31 -17.50 -15.91
C SER A 69 -4.19 -16.26 -15.02
N PRO A 70 -5.30 -15.75 -14.44
CA PRO A 70 -5.26 -14.57 -13.57
C PRO A 70 -4.36 -14.80 -12.33
N PHE A 71 -4.16 -16.06 -11.94
CA PHE A 71 -3.21 -16.45 -10.91
C PHE A 71 -1.76 -16.13 -11.28
N ARG A 72 -1.37 -16.28 -12.55
CA ARG A 72 -0.02 -15.88 -13.02
C ARG A 72 0.14 -14.36 -12.96
N ASP A 73 -0.89 -13.62 -13.32
CA ASP A 73 -0.84 -12.16 -13.27
C ASP A 73 -0.73 -11.67 -11.82
N LEU A 74 -1.40 -12.33 -10.88
CA LEU A 74 -1.22 -12.09 -9.45
C LEU A 74 0.17 -12.49 -8.94
N ALA A 75 0.75 -13.59 -9.42
CA ALA A 75 2.13 -13.95 -9.12
C ALA A 75 3.11 -12.85 -9.55
N ARG A 76 2.92 -12.30 -10.76
CA ARG A 76 3.71 -11.15 -11.25
C ARG A 76 3.50 -9.90 -10.40
N LEU A 77 2.27 -9.62 -9.92
CA LEU A 77 2.03 -8.54 -8.97
C LEU A 77 2.76 -8.76 -7.63
N SER A 78 2.84 -10.00 -7.14
CA SER A 78 3.51 -10.29 -5.87
C SER A 78 5.01 -9.98 -5.89
N LEU A 79 5.66 -10.12 -7.06
CA LEU A 79 7.05 -9.67 -7.27
C LEU A 79 7.18 -8.14 -7.25
N ILE A 80 6.16 -7.42 -7.70
CA ILE A 80 6.11 -5.95 -7.55
C ILE A 80 5.88 -5.58 -6.09
N ALA A 81 5.00 -6.30 -5.39
CA ALA A 81 4.74 -6.08 -3.96
C ALA A 81 6.00 -6.28 -3.11
N GLU A 82 6.81 -7.30 -3.39
CA GLU A 82 8.09 -7.52 -2.74
C GLU A 82 9.06 -6.34 -2.92
N ARG A 83 9.26 -5.89 -4.16
CA ARG A 83 10.13 -4.73 -4.46
C ARG A 83 9.62 -3.46 -3.82
N LEU A 84 8.32 -3.19 -3.94
CA LEU A 84 7.65 -2.06 -3.28
C LEU A 84 7.92 -2.08 -1.77
N GLN A 85 7.80 -3.25 -1.14
CA GLN A 85 8.04 -3.37 0.29
C GLN A 85 9.50 -3.11 0.64
N ALA A 86 10.45 -3.70 -0.08
CA ALA A 86 11.89 -3.51 0.16
C ALA A 86 12.32 -2.05 -0.04
N ASP A 87 11.88 -1.43 -1.15
CA ASP A 87 12.37 -0.14 -1.60
C ASP A 87 11.68 1.03 -0.89
N LEU A 88 10.40 0.91 -0.51
CA LEU A 88 9.60 2.03 0.02
C LEU A 88 9.13 1.84 1.48
N TYR A 89 9.07 0.60 1.96
CA TYR A 89 8.49 0.24 3.27
C TYR A 89 9.43 -0.55 4.20
N SER A 90 10.65 -0.86 3.77
CA SER A 90 11.65 -1.41 4.68
C SER A 90 12.01 -0.36 5.74
N LEU A 91 12.43 -0.81 6.93
CA LEU A 91 12.79 0.12 8.01
C LEU A 91 13.83 1.16 7.55
N LYS A 92 14.87 0.70 6.84
CA LYS A 92 15.94 1.55 6.31
C LYS A 92 15.41 2.52 5.24
N SER A 93 14.61 2.03 4.30
CA SER A 93 14.01 2.89 3.27
C SER A 93 13.07 3.92 3.88
N CYS A 94 12.24 3.53 4.84
CA CYS A 94 11.34 4.45 5.53
C CYS A 94 12.09 5.59 6.19
N GLN A 95 13.19 5.31 6.90
CA GLN A 95 14.03 6.31 7.53
C GLN A 95 14.70 7.23 6.50
N LYS A 96 15.32 6.64 5.46
CA LYS A 96 15.99 7.42 4.41
C LYS A 96 15.03 8.35 3.65
N LEU A 97 13.85 7.83 3.33
CA LEU A 97 12.86 8.51 2.50
C LEU A 97 11.95 9.44 3.30
N ALA A 98 11.95 9.41 4.63
CA ALA A 98 10.98 10.14 5.46
C ALA A 98 10.95 11.65 5.18
N GLU A 99 12.12 12.27 4.95
CA GLU A 99 12.26 13.72 4.80
C GLU A 99 12.69 14.13 3.38
N ASN A 100 13.13 13.17 2.56
CA ASN A 100 13.69 13.44 1.25
C ASN A 100 12.68 13.13 0.14
N LEU A 101 11.95 14.17 -0.30
CA LEU A 101 11.03 14.09 -1.45
C LEU A 101 11.71 13.64 -2.77
N PRO A 102 12.88 14.17 -3.19
CA PRO A 102 13.48 13.75 -4.47
C PRO A 102 13.88 12.27 -4.46
N ASP A 103 14.47 11.78 -3.36
CA ASP A 103 14.80 10.36 -3.19
C ASP A 103 13.54 9.48 -3.19
N SER A 104 12.44 9.97 -2.62
CA SER A 104 11.15 9.27 -2.63
C SER A 104 10.57 9.16 -4.04
N ILE A 105 10.67 10.22 -4.85
CA ILE A 105 10.27 10.21 -6.26
C ILE A 105 11.13 9.20 -7.03
N GLN A 106 12.46 9.23 -6.84
CA GLN A 106 13.39 8.34 -7.52
C GLN A 106 13.14 6.87 -7.16
N ALA A 107 12.85 6.56 -5.90
CA ALA A 107 12.55 5.21 -5.44
C ALA A 107 11.17 4.72 -5.93
N ALA A 108 10.17 5.61 -6.00
CA ALA A 108 8.80 5.26 -6.42
C ALA A 108 8.67 5.03 -7.95
N ARG A 109 9.45 5.75 -8.76
CA ARG A 109 9.42 5.69 -10.23
C ARG A 109 9.51 4.26 -10.80
N PRO A 110 10.51 3.42 -10.47
CA PRO A 110 10.60 2.06 -11.01
C PRO A 110 9.40 1.18 -10.62
N ILE A 111 8.78 1.45 -9.46
CA ILE A 111 7.58 0.73 -9.02
C ILE A 111 6.37 1.12 -9.86
N PHE A 112 6.16 2.42 -10.11
CA PHE A 112 5.09 2.88 -11.02
C PHE A 112 5.28 2.35 -12.44
N ASP A 113 6.51 2.38 -12.97
CA ASP A 113 6.82 1.83 -14.29
C ASP A 113 6.48 0.33 -14.37
N ALA A 114 6.83 -0.44 -13.35
CA ALA A 114 6.50 -1.86 -13.27
C ALA A 114 4.99 -2.12 -13.17
N LEU A 115 4.27 -1.31 -12.39
CA LEU A 115 2.81 -1.38 -12.26
C LEU A 115 2.11 -1.04 -13.58
N HIS A 116 2.58 -0.01 -14.28
CA HIS A 116 2.08 0.39 -15.59
C HIS A 116 2.34 -0.69 -16.65
N GLN A 117 3.55 -1.25 -16.70
CA GLN A 117 3.90 -2.35 -17.61
C GLN A 117 3.07 -3.60 -17.32
N TRP A 118 2.88 -3.95 -16.05
CA TRP A 118 1.99 -5.04 -15.67
C TRP A 118 0.57 -4.76 -16.16
N ARG A 119 0.05 -3.55 -15.93
CA ARG A 119 -1.29 -3.15 -16.32
C ARG A 119 -1.54 -3.18 -17.83
N ALA A 120 -0.54 -2.84 -18.64
CA ALA A 120 -0.57 -2.92 -20.09
C ALA A 120 -0.54 -4.36 -20.62
N SER A 121 0.01 -5.31 -19.84
CA SER A 121 0.14 -6.71 -20.24
C SER A 121 -1.12 -7.57 -20.00
N VAL A 122 -2.07 -7.06 -19.21
CA VAL A 122 -3.26 -7.80 -18.77
C VAL A 122 -4.50 -7.25 -19.49
N PRO A 123 -5.48 -8.10 -19.87
CA PRO A 123 -6.69 -7.69 -20.58
C PRO A 123 -7.71 -6.98 -19.67
N ILE A 124 -7.29 -5.95 -18.92
CA ILE A 124 -8.19 -5.09 -18.15
C ILE A 124 -8.51 -3.86 -19.03
N PRO A 125 -9.78 -3.55 -19.34
CA PRO A 125 -10.16 -2.41 -20.17
C PRO A 125 -9.60 -1.07 -19.64
N GLU A 126 -9.23 -0.13 -20.51
CA GLU A 126 -8.73 1.19 -20.11
C GLU A 126 -9.78 2.02 -19.36
N THR A 127 -11.06 1.86 -19.70
CA THR A 127 -12.23 2.45 -19.03
C THR A 127 -12.61 1.75 -17.72
N PHE A 128 -11.68 1.03 -17.11
CA PHE A 128 -11.85 0.49 -15.77
C PHE A 128 -12.11 1.65 -14.81
N PRO A 129 -13.34 1.80 -14.28
CA PRO A 129 -14.28 0.73 -13.91
C PRO A 129 -15.66 0.73 -14.62
N GLU A 130 -15.94 1.65 -15.54
CA GLU A 130 -17.19 1.75 -16.30
C GLU A 130 -17.48 0.50 -17.13
N SER A 131 -16.42 -0.19 -17.58
CA SER A 131 -16.53 -1.42 -18.36
C SER A 131 -17.11 -2.61 -17.59
N ARG A 132 -17.22 -2.59 -16.26
CA ARG A 132 -17.80 -3.70 -15.48
C ARG A 132 -19.33 -3.73 -15.55
N ILE A 133 -19.96 -2.59 -15.84
CA ILE A 133 -21.41 -2.44 -15.92
C ILE A 133 -21.94 -2.82 -17.31
N SER A 134 -21.10 -2.76 -18.35
CA SER A 134 -21.46 -2.86 -19.76
C SER A 134 -20.92 -4.12 -20.47
N LEU A 135 -20.56 -5.16 -19.72
CA LEU A 135 -20.07 -6.41 -20.32
C LEU A 135 -21.19 -7.12 -21.09
N ASN A 136 -20.96 -7.35 -22.39
CA ASN A 136 -21.75 -8.27 -23.21
C ASN A 136 -21.67 -9.68 -22.60
N GLU A 137 -22.77 -10.44 -22.65
CA GLU A 137 -22.98 -11.78 -22.06
C GLU A 137 -21.92 -12.87 -22.40
N ASN A 138 -20.93 -12.57 -23.25
CA ASN A 138 -19.95 -13.52 -23.79
C ASN A 138 -18.51 -13.32 -23.29
N GLN A 139 -18.23 -12.39 -22.36
CA GLN A 139 -16.90 -12.23 -21.76
C GLN A 139 -16.98 -12.24 -20.24
N ASP A 140 -16.31 -13.20 -19.61
CA ASP A 140 -16.17 -13.23 -18.15
C ASP A 140 -15.37 -12.00 -17.68
N PRO A 141 -15.86 -11.26 -16.67
CA PRO A 141 -15.14 -10.13 -16.10
C PRO A 141 -13.79 -10.56 -15.56
N TYR A 142 -12.75 -9.75 -15.78
CA TYR A 142 -11.46 -9.96 -15.14
C TYR A 142 -11.63 -9.94 -13.60
N PRO A 143 -10.99 -10.88 -12.85
CA PRO A 143 -11.26 -11.06 -11.43
C PRO A 143 -11.07 -9.77 -10.62
N ALA A 144 -12.07 -9.45 -9.81
CA ALA A 144 -12.08 -8.22 -9.01
C ALA A 144 -10.94 -8.20 -7.98
N CYS A 145 -10.59 -9.37 -7.42
CA CYS A 145 -9.54 -9.50 -6.41
C CYS A 145 -8.15 -9.10 -6.91
N ILE A 146 -7.81 -9.41 -8.17
CA ILE A 146 -6.52 -9.06 -8.76
C ILE A 146 -6.47 -7.58 -9.07
N SER A 147 -7.60 -7.03 -9.54
CA SER A 147 -7.72 -5.60 -9.76
C SER A 147 -7.56 -4.82 -8.45
N LEU A 148 -8.19 -5.28 -7.37
CA LEU A 148 -8.00 -4.72 -6.02
C LEU A 148 -6.54 -4.83 -5.56
N ALA A 149 -5.88 -5.96 -5.82
CA ALA A 149 -4.47 -6.15 -5.47
C ALA A 149 -3.59 -5.09 -6.15
N TYR A 150 -3.76 -4.89 -7.46
CA TYR A 150 -3.09 -3.83 -8.21
C TYR A 150 -3.38 -2.44 -7.63
N LEU A 151 -4.66 -2.11 -7.39
CA LEU A 151 -5.05 -0.82 -6.82
C LEU A 151 -4.42 -0.56 -5.44
N SER A 152 -4.32 -1.61 -4.61
CA SER A 152 -3.69 -1.52 -3.29
C SER A 152 -2.20 -1.22 -3.38
N LEU A 153 -1.47 -1.83 -4.33
CA LEU A 153 -0.05 -1.54 -4.54
C LEU A 153 0.17 -0.10 -5.02
N VAL A 154 -0.66 0.39 -5.93
CA VAL A 154 -0.57 1.79 -6.39
C VAL A 154 -0.86 2.76 -5.23
N ALA A 155 -1.86 2.47 -4.39
CA ALA A 155 -2.14 3.26 -3.20
C ALA A 155 -0.96 3.27 -2.21
N TYR A 156 -0.28 2.14 -2.05
CA TYR A 156 0.96 2.06 -1.27
C TYR A 156 2.09 2.89 -1.87
N THR A 157 2.28 2.87 -3.20
CA THR A 157 3.31 3.68 -3.85
C THR A 157 3.04 5.17 -3.66
N TRP A 158 1.80 5.62 -3.86
CA TRP A 158 1.40 7.01 -3.58
C TRP A 158 1.58 7.38 -2.12
N ARG A 159 1.19 6.51 -1.19
CA ARG A 159 1.36 6.75 0.25
C ARG A 159 2.83 6.89 0.65
N ALA A 160 3.73 6.12 0.04
CA ALA A 160 5.17 6.27 0.29
C ALA A 160 5.69 7.59 -0.30
N LEU A 161 5.24 7.94 -1.50
CA LEU A 161 5.65 9.15 -2.21
C LEU A 161 5.18 10.44 -1.51
N LEU A 162 3.99 10.43 -0.92
CA LEU A 162 3.43 11.55 -0.15
C LEU A 162 3.86 11.55 1.34
N ARG A 163 4.68 10.58 1.77
CA ARG A 163 5.18 10.55 3.15
C ARG A 163 5.99 11.79 3.53
N PRO A 164 6.90 12.31 2.70
CA PRO A 164 7.74 13.47 3.04
C PRO A 164 6.98 14.79 3.07
N THR A 165 5.77 14.83 2.51
CA THR A 165 4.97 16.05 2.48
C THR A 165 4.20 16.29 3.79
N VAL A 166 4.29 15.36 4.76
CA VAL A 166 3.68 15.52 6.09
C VAL A 166 4.43 16.59 6.88
N ARG A 167 3.71 17.57 7.41
CA ARG A 167 4.26 18.48 8.40
C ARG A 167 4.26 17.79 9.77
N SER A 168 5.39 17.21 10.14
CA SER A 168 5.58 16.70 11.50
C SER A 168 5.46 17.85 12.49
N ALA A 169 4.79 17.62 13.62
CA ALA A 169 4.97 18.52 14.76
C ALA A 169 6.46 18.52 15.16
N PRO A 170 7.01 19.64 15.65
CA PRO A 170 8.37 19.63 16.19
C PRO A 170 8.49 18.50 17.20
N ALA A 171 9.57 17.73 17.12
CA ALA A 171 9.79 16.60 18.03
C ALA A 171 9.60 17.10 19.48
N PRO A 172 8.85 16.34 20.32
CA PRO A 172 8.72 16.72 21.72
C PRO A 172 10.12 16.91 22.29
N GLN A 173 10.35 18.03 22.97
CA GLN A 173 11.65 18.31 23.56
C GLN A 173 12.00 17.14 24.47
N ILE A 174 13.13 16.48 24.18
CA ILE A 174 13.70 15.49 25.07
C ILE A 174 13.96 16.26 26.37
N ILE A 175 13.36 15.82 27.47
CA ILE A 175 13.66 16.37 28.78
C ILE A 175 15.14 16.09 29.00
N ASP A 176 15.97 17.12 28.85
CA ASP A 176 17.38 17.05 29.22
C ASP A 176 17.40 16.76 30.72
N VAL A 177 17.85 15.56 31.09
CA VAL A 177 18.07 15.17 32.49
C VAL A 177 19.16 16.05 33.13
N ASP A 178 19.93 16.78 32.31
CA ASP A 178 20.96 17.74 32.70
C ASP A 178 20.51 19.22 32.73
N ALA A 179 19.24 19.52 32.39
CA ALA A 179 18.69 20.83 32.68
C ALA A 179 18.50 20.98 34.20
N GLU A 180 19.09 22.02 34.80
CA GLU A 180 19.21 22.22 36.25
C GLU A 180 18.00 21.70 37.04
N PRO A 181 18.19 20.79 38.01
CA PRO A 181 17.08 20.19 38.72
C PRO A 181 16.34 21.26 39.53
N GLN A 182 15.05 21.45 39.23
CA GLN A 182 14.15 21.96 40.24
C GLN A 182 14.24 21.02 41.44
N THR A 183 14.63 21.57 42.59
CA THR A 183 14.86 20.85 43.86
C THR A 183 13.65 19.99 44.22
N PHE A 184 13.74 18.70 43.94
CA PHE A 184 12.90 17.67 44.54
C PHE A 184 13.73 16.91 45.58
N PRO A 185 13.20 16.68 46.79
CA PRO A 185 13.94 16.02 47.85
C PRO A 185 14.21 14.54 47.52
N ASP A 186 15.43 14.13 47.82
CA ASP A 186 16.06 12.81 47.70
C ASP A 186 15.12 11.60 47.66
N THR A 187 15.17 10.87 46.55
CA THR A 187 15.13 9.39 46.60
C THR A 187 16.14 8.84 45.61
N GLY A 188 17.17 8.19 46.14
CA GLY A 188 18.26 7.60 45.36
C GLY A 188 17.76 6.48 44.45
N PHE A 189 17.96 6.66 43.15
CA PHE A 189 17.98 5.56 42.19
C PHE A 189 19.26 5.65 41.35
N LEU A 190 19.91 4.49 41.28
CA LEU A 190 21.32 4.28 40.96
C LEU A 190 21.45 4.01 39.46
N PHE A 191 21.81 5.03 38.67
CA PHE A 191 22.05 4.92 37.22
C PHE A 191 23.50 5.26 36.83
N GLN A 192 24.45 5.06 37.74
CA GLN A 192 25.84 5.51 37.54
C GLN A 192 26.69 4.61 36.60
N ASP A 193 26.10 3.61 35.94
CA ASP A 193 26.85 2.55 35.23
C ASP A 193 26.59 2.43 33.71
N LEU A 194 25.96 3.41 33.05
CA LEU A 194 25.76 3.36 31.59
C LEU A 194 26.23 4.64 30.89
N SER A 195 27.52 4.94 30.97
CA SER A 195 28.14 6.00 30.17
C SER A 195 28.45 5.49 28.75
N TRP A 196 27.52 5.71 27.81
CA TRP A 196 27.80 5.60 26.38
C TRP A 196 28.41 6.93 25.92
N ASN A 197 29.69 6.93 25.54
CA ASN A 197 30.41 8.14 25.13
C ASN A 197 30.10 8.44 23.64
N PHE A 198 29.29 9.47 23.38
CA PHE A 198 28.82 9.85 22.04
C PHE A 198 29.70 10.90 21.33
N SER A 199 30.90 11.20 21.85
CA SER A 199 31.74 12.31 21.39
C SER A 199 32.35 12.17 19.98
N ASP A 200 32.09 11.08 19.25
CA ASP A 200 32.71 10.81 17.95
C ASP A 200 31.75 10.94 16.73
N PHE A 201 30.52 11.42 16.91
CA PHE A 201 29.64 11.67 15.75
C PHE A 201 29.86 13.08 15.18
N PRO A 202 30.16 13.22 13.87
CA PRO A 202 30.18 14.52 13.22
C PRO A 202 28.80 15.16 13.31
N GLU A 203 28.73 16.39 13.83
CA GLU A 203 27.53 17.23 13.82
C GLU A 203 26.98 17.33 12.39
N LEU A 204 25.83 16.72 12.15
CA LEU A 204 25.07 16.92 10.93
C LEU A 204 24.34 18.26 11.07
N GLU A 205 24.97 19.33 10.59
CA GLU A 205 24.31 20.62 10.42
C GLU A 205 23.11 20.45 9.48
N LEU A 206 21.90 20.59 10.03
CA LEU A 206 20.65 20.68 9.27
C LEU A 206 20.64 22.00 8.52
N GLN A 207 21.13 21.98 7.28
CA GLN A 207 20.94 23.08 6.33
C GLN A 207 19.47 23.15 5.92
N LEU A 208 18.73 24.04 6.57
CA LEU A 208 17.47 24.58 6.07
C LEU A 208 17.78 25.51 4.90
N GLU A 209 17.83 24.97 3.67
CA GLU A 209 17.94 25.79 2.46
C GLU A 209 16.58 26.12 1.82
N ASP A 210 16.54 27.39 1.40
CA ASP A 210 15.42 28.22 0.98
C ASP A 210 14.99 27.91 -0.47
N GLY A 211 14.28 26.79 -0.68
CA GLY A 211 13.78 26.31 -1.98
C GLY A 211 12.25 26.17 -2.10
N ALA A 212 11.50 26.95 -1.31
CA ALA A 212 10.07 26.72 -1.03
C ALA A 212 9.10 26.88 -2.23
N SER A 213 9.49 27.59 -3.29
CA SER A 213 8.61 27.87 -4.44
C SER A 213 8.41 26.67 -5.37
N ASP A 214 9.51 26.05 -5.83
CA ASP A 214 9.44 24.94 -6.82
C ASP A 214 8.95 23.64 -6.18
N SER A 215 9.36 23.39 -4.93
CA SER A 215 8.92 22.24 -4.15
C SER A 215 7.41 22.23 -3.92
N SER A 216 6.80 23.40 -3.70
CA SER A 216 5.35 23.53 -3.49
C SER A 216 4.55 23.19 -4.75
N ALA A 217 5.02 23.63 -5.94
CA ALA A 217 4.35 23.31 -7.21
C ALA A 217 4.39 21.81 -7.49
N THR A 218 5.55 21.17 -7.32
CA THR A 218 5.69 19.71 -7.49
C THR A 218 4.82 18.93 -6.50
N ILE A 219 4.74 19.35 -5.23
CA ILE A 219 3.86 18.72 -4.24
C ILE A 219 2.38 18.81 -4.66
N ASN A 220 1.95 19.96 -5.19
CA ASN A 220 0.59 20.12 -5.69
C ASN A 220 0.29 19.19 -6.87
N GLU A 221 1.20 19.06 -7.84
CA GLU A 221 1.03 18.15 -8.98
C GLU A 221 0.95 16.69 -8.54
N LEU A 222 1.86 16.24 -7.65
CA LEU A 222 1.86 14.89 -7.11
C LEU A 222 0.57 14.61 -6.35
N TYR A 223 0.09 15.59 -5.57
CA TYR A 223 -1.15 15.46 -4.82
C TYR A 223 -2.37 15.39 -5.75
N GLN A 224 -2.45 16.20 -6.81
CA GLN A 224 -3.53 16.11 -7.82
C GLN A 224 -3.52 14.75 -8.53
N ALA A 225 -2.35 14.23 -8.89
CA ALA A 225 -2.23 12.89 -9.48
C ALA A 225 -2.68 11.80 -8.49
N ALA A 226 -2.33 11.91 -7.21
CA ALA A 226 -2.81 11.00 -6.17
C ALA A 226 -4.35 11.09 -5.97
N GLN A 227 -4.94 12.28 -6.07
CA GLN A 227 -6.40 12.47 -6.01
C GLN A 227 -7.12 11.81 -7.18
N THR A 228 -6.66 12.02 -8.42
CA THR A 228 -7.27 11.38 -9.61
C THR A 228 -7.20 9.86 -9.52
N TRP A 229 -6.12 9.32 -8.94
CA TRP A 229 -6.02 7.90 -8.64
C TRP A 229 -7.03 7.44 -7.57
N ALA A 230 -7.20 8.21 -6.51
CA ALA A 230 -8.15 7.91 -5.45
C ALA A 230 -9.61 7.93 -5.96
N GLU A 231 -9.94 8.78 -6.94
CA GLU A 231 -11.22 8.74 -7.64
C GLU A 231 -11.39 7.45 -8.44
N ALA A 232 -10.37 7.00 -9.18
CA ALA A 232 -10.42 5.73 -9.90
C ALA A 232 -10.64 4.54 -8.95
N LEU A 233 -9.99 4.56 -7.79
CA LEU A 233 -10.17 3.58 -6.72
C LEU A 233 -11.61 3.56 -6.18
N VAL A 234 -12.20 4.72 -5.89
CA VAL A 234 -13.60 4.83 -5.43
C VAL A 234 -14.55 4.34 -6.50
N LYS A 235 -14.38 4.79 -7.76
CA LYS A 235 -15.18 4.34 -8.89
C LYS A 235 -15.11 2.82 -9.05
N PHE A 236 -13.92 2.21 -8.89
CA PHE A 236 -13.79 0.75 -8.95
C PHE A 236 -14.64 0.07 -7.89
N THR A 237 -14.57 0.54 -6.64
CA THR A 237 -15.37 -0.05 -5.56
C THR A 237 -16.87 0.10 -5.80
N VAL A 238 -17.33 1.27 -6.29
CA VAL A 238 -18.73 1.50 -6.68
C VAL A 238 -19.22 0.50 -7.72
N CYS A 239 -18.37 0.16 -8.69
CA CYS A 239 -18.70 -0.76 -9.77
C CYS A 239 -18.65 -2.24 -9.37
N LEU A 240 -18.34 -2.59 -8.11
CA LEU A 240 -18.37 -3.96 -7.64
C LEU A 240 -19.81 -4.45 -7.51
N THR A 241 -20.11 -5.56 -8.19
CA THR A 241 -21.45 -6.15 -8.22
C THR A 241 -21.56 -7.34 -7.27
N SER A 242 -22.79 -7.84 -7.05
CA SER A 242 -23.02 -9.08 -6.30
C SER A 242 -22.32 -10.29 -6.92
N SER A 243 -22.20 -10.32 -8.25
CA SER A 243 -21.45 -11.35 -8.99
C SER A 243 -19.97 -11.34 -8.61
N ASP A 244 -19.38 -10.14 -8.45
CA ASP A 244 -17.98 -10.00 -8.03
C ASP A 244 -17.73 -10.48 -6.60
N PHE A 245 -18.71 -10.33 -5.70
CA PHE A 245 -18.60 -10.87 -4.35
C PHE A 245 -18.68 -12.39 -4.29
N GLY A 246 -19.28 -13.04 -5.29
CA GLY A 246 -19.27 -14.49 -5.45
C GLY A 246 -17.96 -15.06 -6.00
N GLN A 247 -17.05 -14.20 -6.51
CA GLN A 247 -15.74 -14.63 -6.99
C GLN A 247 -14.81 -15.02 -5.82
N PHE A 248 -13.69 -15.65 -6.16
CA PHE A 248 -12.65 -15.97 -5.19
C PHE A 248 -11.94 -14.69 -4.70
N TRP A 249 -11.92 -14.50 -3.37
CA TRP A 249 -11.17 -13.44 -2.69
C TRP A 249 -10.11 -14.05 -1.77
N TYR A 250 -8.90 -13.50 -1.82
CA TYR A 250 -7.83 -13.94 -0.94
C TYR A 250 -8.08 -13.44 0.49
N SER A 251 -7.54 -14.17 1.47
CA SER A 251 -7.68 -13.79 2.88
C SER A 251 -7.11 -12.40 3.21
N TRP A 252 -6.13 -11.93 2.45
CA TRP A 252 -5.54 -10.60 2.58
C TRP A 252 -6.32 -9.49 1.87
N SER A 253 -7.30 -9.80 1.01
CA SER A 253 -8.07 -8.78 0.26
C SER A 253 -8.85 -7.84 1.19
N LYS A 254 -9.27 -8.32 2.37
CA LYS A 254 -9.88 -7.47 3.41
C LYS A 254 -8.92 -6.38 3.89
N PHE A 255 -7.63 -6.68 4.01
CA PHE A 255 -6.62 -5.69 4.40
C PHE A 255 -6.31 -4.74 3.24
N SER A 256 -6.38 -5.21 1.99
CA SER A 256 -6.30 -4.33 0.82
C SER A 256 -7.38 -3.26 0.87
N LEU A 257 -8.62 -3.64 1.22
CA LEU A 257 -9.72 -2.69 1.38
C LEU A 257 -9.50 -1.69 2.53
N VAL A 258 -8.92 -2.13 3.64
CA VAL A 258 -8.55 -1.24 4.77
C VAL A 258 -7.51 -0.23 4.33
N VAL A 259 -6.44 -0.66 3.67
CA VAL A 259 -5.39 0.22 3.16
C VAL A 259 -5.95 1.23 2.16
N THR A 260 -6.79 0.79 1.24
CA THR A 260 -7.46 1.68 0.29
C THR A 260 -8.41 2.66 0.98
N SER A 261 -8.99 2.30 2.13
CA SER A 261 -9.83 3.20 2.94
C SER A 261 -9.02 4.28 3.65
N ASN A 262 -7.81 3.95 4.06
CA ASN A 262 -6.91 4.88 4.75
C ASN A 262 -6.26 5.87 3.78
N PHE A 263 -6.33 5.63 2.46
CA PHE A 263 -5.72 6.50 1.45
C PHE A 263 -6.49 7.82 1.23
N PRO A 264 -7.83 7.85 1.01
CA PRO A 264 -8.59 9.11 1.00
C PRO A 264 -8.43 9.93 2.28
N MET A 265 -8.33 9.25 3.42
CA MET A 265 -8.09 9.89 4.71
C MET A 265 -6.70 10.55 4.76
N LEU A 266 -5.66 9.86 4.29
CA LEU A 266 -4.31 10.44 4.14
C LEU A 266 -4.34 11.69 3.27
N LEU A 267 -5.03 11.66 2.13
CA LEU A 267 -5.16 12.81 1.24
C LEU A 267 -5.81 14.00 1.95
N LEU A 268 -6.89 13.77 2.70
CA LEU A 268 -7.55 14.84 3.46
C LEU A 268 -6.62 15.49 4.48
N VAL A 269 -5.86 14.70 5.25
CA VAL A 269 -4.90 15.20 6.24
C VAL A 269 -3.75 15.98 5.59
N GLN A 270 -3.31 15.55 4.41
CA GLN A 270 -2.17 16.12 3.69
C GLN A 270 -2.56 17.17 2.64
N ALA A 271 -3.80 17.64 2.61
CA ALA A 271 -4.29 18.53 1.57
C ALA A 271 -3.47 19.84 1.51
N PRO A 272 -2.82 20.17 0.37
CA PRO A 272 -1.96 21.35 0.27
C PRO A 272 -2.76 22.66 0.18
N SER A 273 -4.02 22.60 -0.28
CA SER A 273 -4.91 23.75 -0.43
C SER A 273 -6.32 23.46 0.11
N SER A 274 -7.08 24.52 0.39
CA SER A 274 -8.48 24.42 0.83
C SER A 274 -9.35 23.68 -0.20
N GLU A 275 -9.24 24.04 -1.48
CA GLU A 275 -9.97 23.36 -2.56
C GLU A 275 -9.66 21.87 -2.64
N SER A 276 -8.37 21.52 -2.54
CA SER A 276 -7.90 20.13 -2.48
C SER A 276 -8.46 19.37 -1.27
N GLY A 277 -8.60 20.05 -0.13
CA GLY A 277 -9.18 19.50 1.09
C GLY A 277 -10.66 19.19 0.95
N VAL A 278 -11.44 20.10 0.35
CA VAL A 278 -12.87 19.87 0.06
C VAL A 278 -13.06 18.64 -0.82
N ARG A 279 -12.29 18.52 -1.92
CA ARG A 279 -12.37 17.35 -2.80
C ARG A 279 -12.00 16.04 -2.09
N ALA A 280 -10.94 16.06 -1.27
CA ALA A 280 -10.53 14.88 -0.50
C ALA A 280 -11.60 14.49 0.55
N ARG A 281 -12.26 15.46 1.17
CA ARG A 281 -13.37 15.22 2.09
C ARG A 281 -14.55 14.57 1.38
N GLU A 282 -14.98 15.13 0.25
CA GLU A 282 -16.05 14.54 -0.57
C GLU A 282 -15.72 13.11 -0.99
N LEU A 283 -14.47 12.87 -1.39
CA LEU A 283 -13.99 11.55 -1.77
C LEU A 283 -14.08 10.56 -0.59
N LEU A 284 -13.64 10.97 0.59
CA LEU A 284 -13.71 10.16 1.81
C LEU A 284 -15.16 9.85 2.21
N GLU A 285 -16.06 10.83 2.10
CA GLU A 285 -17.49 10.64 2.38
C GLU A 285 -18.13 9.65 1.39
N ARG A 286 -17.84 9.80 0.09
CA ARG A 286 -18.29 8.87 -0.96
C ARG A 286 -17.75 7.46 -0.71
N TRP A 287 -16.45 7.33 -0.43
CA TRP A 287 -15.83 6.05 -0.09
C TRP A 287 -16.52 5.39 1.10
N ARG A 288 -16.73 6.14 2.19
CA ARG A 288 -17.39 5.64 3.40
C ARG A 288 -18.80 5.13 3.11
N GLN A 289 -19.57 5.85 2.30
CA GLN A 289 -20.91 5.42 1.91
C GLN A 289 -20.88 4.10 1.13
N VAL A 290 -20.00 4.02 0.12
CA VAL A 290 -19.83 2.84 -0.75
C VAL A 290 -19.41 1.62 0.06
N VAL A 291 -18.42 1.76 0.94
CA VAL A 291 -17.95 0.68 1.80
C VAL A 291 -19.05 0.22 2.78
N LYS A 292 -19.82 1.16 3.37
CA LYS A 292 -20.95 0.81 4.24
C LYS A 292 -22.04 0.05 3.49
N ASP A 293 -22.33 0.42 2.25
CA ASP A 293 -23.33 -0.26 1.44
C ASP A 293 -22.87 -1.66 1.00
N HIS A 294 -21.61 -1.81 0.60
CA HIS A 294 -21.05 -3.13 0.29
C HIS A 294 -20.88 -4.02 1.52
N ALA A 295 -20.62 -3.47 2.71
CA ALA A 295 -20.53 -4.22 3.96
C ALA A 295 -21.86 -4.89 4.37
N LYS A 296 -23.00 -4.35 3.92
CA LYS A 296 -24.32 -5.00 4.10
C LYS A 296 -24.47 -6.25 3.24
N VAL A 297 -23.74 -6.33 2.11
CA VAL A 297 -23.84 -7.40 1.11
C VAL A 297 -22.76 -8.45 1.31
N SER A 298 -21.53 -8.03 1.63
CA SER A 298 -20.37 -8.92 1.75
C SER A 298 -19.56 -8.64 3.01
N PRO A 299 -19.19 -9.67 3.79
CA PRO A 299 -18.36 -9.51 4.98
C PRO A 299 -16.95 -9.01 4.67
N LEU A 300 -16.52 -9.04 3.40
CA LEU A 300 -15.21 -8.58 2.92
C LEU A 300 -14.95 -7.10 3.30
N PHE A 301 -16.00 -6.27 3.32
CA PHE A 301 -15.92 -4.84 3.57
C PHE A 301 -16.05 -4.45 5.05
N LEU A 302 -16.35 -5.39 5.95
CA LEU A 302 -16.65 -5.06 7.35
C LEU A 302 -15.49 -4.34 8.05
N LEU A 303 -14.25 -4.82 7.88
CA LEU A 303 -13.07 -4.18 8.48
C LEU A 303 -12.82 -2.78 7.90
N ALA A 304 -13.00 -2.63 6.59
CA ALA A 304 -12.86 -1.34 5.91
C ALA A 304 -13.98 -0.35 6.30
N ALA A 305 -15.15 -0.84 6.71
CA ALA A 305 -16.26 0.00 7.15
C ALA A 305 -16.07 0.56 8.58
N THR A 306 -15.35 -0.16 9.44
CA THR A 306 -15.17 0.23 10.85
C THR A 306 -14.07 1.26 11.06
N GLU A 307 -12.93 1.13 10.37
CA GLU A 307 -11.76 2.02 10.55
C GLU A 307 -12.06 3.52 10.30
N PRO A 308 -12.55 3.94 9.12
CA PRO A 308 -12.80 5.35 8.85
C PRO A 308 -13.94 5.92 9.69
N GLY A 309 -14.83 5.06 10.21
CA GLY A 309 -15.89 5.47 11.15
C GLY A 309 -15.34 5.90 12.50
N GLN A 310 -14.44 5.09 13.07
CA GLN A 310 -13.85 5.36 14.39
C GLN A 310 -13.04 6.65 14.42
N VAL A 311 -12.22 6.93 13.40
CA VAL A 311 -11.40 8.14 13.40
C VAL A 311 -12.21 9.41 13.14
N PHE A 312 -13.32 9.29 12.40
CA PHE A 312 -14.24 10.41 12.23
C PHE A 312 -15.02 10.70 13.51
N GLU A 313 -15.45 9.65 14.22
CA GLU A 313 -16.17 9.77 15.51
C GLU A 313 -15.27 10.27 16.65
N ALA A 314 -13.98 9.92 16.65
CA ALA A 314 -12.99 10.42 17.61
C ALA A 314 -12.49 11.85 17.31
N GLY A 315 -12.95 12.47 16.21
CA GLY A 315 -12.50 13.79 15.78
C GLY A 315 -11.13 13.75 15.10
N ILE A 316 -11.09 13.94 13.78
CA ILE A 316 -9.85 13.97 12.99
C ILE A 316 -8.89 15.08 13.49
N ALA A 317 -9.45 16.21 13.94
CA ALA A 317 -8.68 17.33 14.48
C ALA A 317 -8.05 17.06 15.87
N GLU A 318 -8.58 16.10 16.63
CA GLU A 318 -7.99 15.68 17.91
C GLU A 318 -6.87 14.65 17.70
N THR A 319 -6.95 13.88 16.60
CA THR A 319 -6.02 12.78 16.33
C THR A 319 -4.81 13.21 15.48
N PHE A 320 -4.96 14.21 14.60
CA PHE A 320 -3.90 14.64 13.66
C PHE A 320 -3.59 16.12 13.78
N CYS A 321 -2.32 16.47 13.55
CA CYS A 321 -1.90 17.86 13.35
C CYS A 321 -2.32 18.33 11.95
N LEU A 322 -3.47 19.00 11.88
CA LEU A 322 -4.05 19.45 10.62
C LEU A 322 -3.61 20.88 10.26
N PRO A 323 -3.42 21.19 8.96
CA PRO A 323 -3.31 22.58 8.50
C PRO A 323 -4.56 23.38 8.85
N SER A 324 -4.41 24.69 9.12
CA SER A 324 -5.52 25.57 9.48
C SER A 324 -6.64 25.60 8.45
N HIS A 325 -6.30 25.52 7.15
CA HIS A 325 -7.31 25.45 6.08
C HIS A 325 -8.08 24.12 6.07
N VAL A 326 -7.48 23.01 6.49
CA VAL A 326 -8.18 21.72 6.59
C VAL A 326 -9.09 21.71 7.82
N GLN A 327 -8.65 22.28 8.95
CA GLN A 327 -9.49 22.42 10.15
C GLN A 327 -10.77 23.20 9.90
N LEU A 328 -10.73 24.23 9.04
CA LEU A 328 -11.93 25.01 8.66
C LEU A 328 -12.94 24.23 7.81
N ILE A 329 -12.51 23.12 7.20
CA ILE A 329 -13.31 22.34 6.26
C ILE A 329 -13.84 21.05 6.90
N LEU A 330 -13.38 20.64 8.08
CA LEU A 330 -13.88 19.46 8.79
C LEU A 330 -15.22 19.72 9.47
#